data_AF-A0AAW1JWK5-F1
#
_entry.id   AF-A0AAW1JWK5-F1
#
_cell.length_a   1.000
_cell.length_b   1.000
_cell.length_c   1.000
_cell.angle_alpha   90.00
_cell.angle_beta   90.00
_cell.angle_gamma   90.00
#
_symmetry.space_group_name_H-M   'P 1'
#
loop_
_entity.id
_entity.type
_entity.pdbx_description
1 polymer ?
#
loop_
_entity_poly.entity_id
_entity_poly.type
_entity_poly.pdbx_seq_one_letter_code
_entity_poly.pdbx_strand_id
1 'polypeptide(L)'
;MLRNLLKPVALAKERPFVEYGRLYQLKASAIPSTLKPCGKYGLYLSGLINERDIDRGTHFMHGCGLTASPDHQPCIRNTFRFKGCERNKDEECVNYGDDVYIEICQSGICTPLYIQCENATYDNFGSHLVPHLTQSPDLYCRFKMLHWLPQYRFETEGSCFAPDTRVIIKHTASGRNLAVEYNNWIPTFFGPECAVTCHTFQDSHRMETAENMWQICQFKKVDRNLYIRAAKGEDIPAELVD
;
A
#
# COMPACT_ATOMS: atom_id res chain seq x y z
N MET A 1 5.78 -23.67 4.03
CA MET A 1 5.11 -22.94 5.11
C MET A 1 4.42 -21.66 4.58
N LEU A 2 5.11 -20.78 3.85
CA LEU A 2 4.57 -19.49 3.33
C LEU A 2 3.61 -19.58 2.11
N ARG A 3 3.25 -20.78 1.65
CA ARG A 3 2.56 -21.01 0.37
C ARG A 3 1.19 -20.32 0.29
N ASN A 4 0.53 -20.15 1.43
CA ASN A 4 -0.76 -19.49 1.51
C ASN A 4 -0.64 -17.96 1.45
N LEU A 5 0.44 -17.37 1.97
CA LEU A 5 0.64 -15.92 1.98
C LEU A 5 1.11 -15.39 0.62
N LEU A 6 1.94 -16.18 -0.05
CA LEU A 6 2.48 -15.88 -1.38
C LEU A 6 1.60 -16.49 -2.49
N LYS A 7 0.38 -16.92 -2.17
CA LYS A 7 -0.57 -17.40 -3.17
C LYS A 7 -0.87 -16.26 -4.15
N PRO A 8 -0.69 -16.47 -5.47
CA PRO A 8 -0.96 -15.44 -6.45
C PRO A 8 -2.42 -14.98 -6.43
N VAL A 9 -2.62 -13.68 -6.66
CA VAL A 9 -3.94 -13.04 -6.69
C VAL A 9 -4.08 -12.23 -7.98
N ALA A 10 -5.26 -12.24 -8.57
CA ALA A 10 -5.57 -11.39 -9.72
C ALA A 10 -6.00 -10.00 -9.24
N LEU A 11 -5.27 -8.97 -9.65
CA LEU A 11 -5.64 -7.58 -9.41
C LEU A 11 -6.83 -7.16 -10.28
N ALA A 12 -7.40 -6.00 -9.96
CA ALA A 12 -8.39 -5.33 -10.79
C ALA A 12 -7.88 -5.21 -12.23
N LYS A 13 -8.71 -5.62 -13.19
CA LYS A 13 -8.44 -5.40 -14.63
C LYS A 13 -8.42 -3.91 -14.92
N GLU A 14 -7.84 -3.53 -16.05
CA GLU A 14 -7.73 -2.13 -16.49
C GLU A 14 -9.07 -1.37 -16.36
N ARG A 15 -9.14 -0.52 -15.34
CA ARG A 15 -10.25 0.38 -15.03
C ARG A 15 -9.81 1.83 -15.19
N PRO A 16 -10.74 2.73 -15.54
CA PRO A 16 -10.46 4.16 -15.61
C PRO A 16 -10.26 4.78 -14.22
N PHE A 17 -10.86 4.21 -13.18
CA PHE A 17 -10.83 4.72 -11.81
C PHE A 17 -10.57 3.61 -10.80
N VAL A 18 -10.08 3.98 -9.62
CA VAL A 18 -10.01 3.09 -8.46
C VAL A 18 -11.43 2.86 -7.91
N GLU A 19 -11.83 1.60 -7.74
CA GLU A 19 -13.17 1.19 -7.31
C GLU A 19 -13.12 0.49 -5.94
N TYR A 20 -14.15 0.65 -5.12
CA TYR A 20 -14.32 -0.14 -3.89
C TYR A 20 -14.53 -1.63 -4.19
N GLY A 21 -14.09 -2.49 -3.28
CA GLY A 21 -14.25 -3.95 -3.38
C GLY A 21 -13.31 -4.66 -4.36
N ARG A 22 -12.59 -3.91 -5.20
CA ARG A 22 -11.57 -4.44 -6.12
C ARG A 22 -10.20 -4.57 -5.46
N LEU A 23 -9.34 -5.39 -6.06
CA LEU A 23 -8.02 -5.74 -5.54
C LEU A 23 -6.93 -4.91 -6.21
N TYR A 24 -6.11 -4.24 -5.40
CA TYR A 24 -5.03 -3.37 -5.83
C TYR A 24 -3.75 -3.65 -5.03
N GLN A 25 -2.61 -3.22 -5.58
CA GLN A 25 -1.37 -3.10 -4.82
C GLN A 25 -1.11 -1.62 -4.48
N LEU A 26 -0.45 -1.40 -3.36
CA LEU A 26 -0.05 -0.07 -2.90
C LEU A 26 1.46 0.06 -3.10
N LYS A 27 1.89 0.85 -4.08
CA LYS A 27 3.30 0.99 -4.49
C LYS A 27 3.87 2.35 -4.09
N ALA A 28 4.94 2.36 -3.31
CA ALA A 28 5.79 3.52 -3.08
C ALA A 28 6.85 3.59 -4.20
N SER A 29 6.52 4.25 -5.31
CA SER A 29 7.33 4.21 -6.55
C SER A 29 8.57 5.09 -6.53
N ALA A 30 8.64 6.08 -5.65
CA ALA A 30 9.79 6.97 -5.54
C ALA A 30 10.88 6.46 -4.58
N ILE A 31 10.62 5.34 -3.88
CA ILE A 31 11.55 4.78 -2.89
C ILE A 31 12.41 3.68 -3.53
N PRO A 32 13.74 3.68 -3.32
CA PRO A 32 14.61 2.61 -3.82
C PRO A 32 14.18 1.24 -3.28
N SER A 33 14.15 0.24 -4.14
CA SER A 33 13.73 -1.13 -3.78
C SER A 33 14.84 -1.97 -3.15
N THR A 34 15.97 -1.36 -2.83
CA THR A 34 17.17 -2.04 -2.32
C THR A 34 17.85 -1.22 -1.23
N LEU A 35 18.49 -1.94 -0.30
CA LEU A 35 19.25 -1.37 0.81
C LEU A 35 20.35 -0.41 0.34
N LYS A 36 20.95 -0.69 -0.82
CA LYS A 36 21.91 0.15 -1.51
C LYS A 36 21.28 0.61 -2.83
N PRO A 37 20.96 1.92 -3.01
CA PRO A 37 20.32 2.41 -4.21
C PRO A 37 21.07 1.97 -5.48
N CYS A 38 20.45 1.13 -6.30
CA CYS A 38 21.02 0.63 -7.55
C CYS A 38 20.20 1.07 -8.78
N GLY A 39 19.40 2.14 -8.65
CA GLY A 39 18.52 2.63 -9.71
C GLY A 39 17.20 1.85 -9.84
N LYS A 40 16.96 0.84 -9.00
CA LYS A 40 15.67 0.14 -8.92
C LYS A 40 14.79 0.79 -7.84
N TYR A 41 13.54 1.07 -8.20
CA TYR A 41 12.57 1.75 -7.36
C TYR A 41 11.25 0.99 -7.29
N GLY A 42 10.48 1.26 -6.24
CA GLY A 42 9.20 0.63 -6.01
C GLY A 42 9.26 -0.37 -4.87
N LEU A 43 8.58 -0.02 -3.77
CA LEU A 43 8.27 -0.95 -2.70
C LEU A 43 6.75 -1.09 -2.59
N TYR A 44 6.28 -2.29 -2.27
CA TYR A 44 4.88 -2.66 -2.22
C TYR A 44 4.46 -2.90 -0.77
N LEU A 45 3.40 -2.25 -0.33
CA LEU A 45 2.83 -2.52 0.99
C LEU A 45 2.52 -4.00 1.11
N SER A 46 2.91 -4.62 2.23
CA SER A 46 2.89 -6.06 2.42
C SER A 46 2.63 -6.40 3.87
N GLY A 47 1.72 -7.35 4.11
CA GLY A 47 1.51 -7.91 5.45
C GLY A 47 2.76 -8.62 5.98
N LEU A 48 3.04 -8.46 7.26
CA LEU A 48 4.13 -9.12 7.97
C LEU A 48 3.55 -10.04 9.05
N ILE A 49 3.95 -11.31 9.01
CA ILE A 49 3.64 -12.26 10.07
C ILE A 49 4.77 -12.23 11.11
N ASN A 50 4.39 -12.21 12.38
CA ASN A 50 5.34 -12.25 13.48
C ASN A 50 6.05 -13.60 13.55
N GLU A 51 7.33 -13.61 13.94
CA GLU A 51 8.15 -14.82 14.10
C GLU A 51 7.45 -15.94 14.88
N ARG A 52 6.77 -15.57 15.97
CA ARG A 52 6.06 -16.50 16.87
C ARG A 52 4.86 -17.18 16.20
N ASP A 53 4.31 -16.54 15.19
CA ASP A 53 3.10 -16.95 14.49
C ASP A 53 3.41 -17.65 13.17
N ILE A 54 4.67 -17.84 12.80
CA ILE A 54 5.02 -18.50 11.52
C ILE A 54 4.76 -20.00 11.58
N ASP A 55 5.06 -20.63 12.71
CA ASP A 55 4.85 -22.06 12.91
C ASP A 55 3.36 -22.43 13.03
N ARG A 56 2.52 -21.46 13.40
CA ARG A 56 1.07 -21.63 13.64
C ARG A 56 0.20 -21.01 12.53
N GLY A 57 0.67 -19.93 11.95
CA GLY A 57 -0.05 -19.02 11.08
C GLY A 57 0.25 -19.29 9.63
N THR A 58 -0.69 -19.95 8.95
CA THR A 58 -0.69 -20.04 7.49
C THR A 58 -1.36 -18.83 6.83
N HIS A 59 -1.87 -17.88 7.62
CA HIS A 59 -2.64 -16.73 7.18
C HIS A 59 -2.40 -15.53 8.10
N PHE A 60 -2.73 -14.32 7.63
CA PHE A 60 -2.74 -13.13 8.47
C PHE A 60 -3.82 -13.20 9.55
N MET A 61 -3.51 -12.63 10.71
CA MET A 61 -4.37 -12.56 11.89
C MET A 61 -4.38 -11.13 12.45
N HIS A 62 -5.25 -10.86 13.41
CA HIS A 62 -5.23 -9.62 14.17
C HIS A 62 -3.85 -9.42 14.83
N GLY A 63 -3.32 -8.20 14.77
CA GLY A 63 -2.00 -7.83 15.28
C GLY A 63 -0.83 -8.09 14.32
N CYS A 64 -1.05 -8.67 13.13
CA CYS A 64 0.02 -8.79 12.13
C CYS A 64 0.48 -7.41 11.66
N GLY A 65 1.80 -7.19 11.57
CA GLY A 65 2.38 -5.93 11.14
C GLY A 65 2.29 -5.70 9.62
N LEU A 66 2.79 -4.56 9.17
CA LEU A 66 2.92 -4.19 7.76
C LEU A 66 4.34 -3.71 7.45
N THR A 67 4.76 -3.96 6.22
CA THR A 67 6.11 -3.66 5.69
C THR A 67 6.00 -3.22 4.25
N ALA A 68 7.06 -2.65 3.69
CA ALA A 68 7.17 -2.33 2.28
C ALA A 68 8.22 -3.26 1.65
N SER A 69 7.76 -4.14 0.75
CA SER A 69 8.54 -5.23 0.17
C SER A 69 8.96 -4.89 -1.26
N PRO A 70 10.15 -5.31 -1.72
CA PRO A 70 10.51 -5.25 -3.14
C PRO A 70 9.74 -6.28 -4.00
N ASP A 71 8.96 -7.19 -3.39
CA ASP A 71 8.16 -8.17 -4.12
C ASP A 71 6.96 -7.51 -4.83
N HIS A 72 7.07 -7.44 -6.15
CA HIS A 72 6.06 -6.86 -7.04
C HIS A 72 4.98 -7.87 -7.45
N GLN A 73 5.22 -9.19 -7.30
CA GLN A 73 4.28 -10.19 -7.80
C GLN A 73 2.99 -10.14 -6.97
N PRO A 74 1.81 -9.94 -7.60
CA PRO A 74 0.56 -9.88 -6.86
C PRO A 74 0.25 -11.18 -6.12
N CYS A 75 0.17 -11.10 -4.80
CA CYS A 75 -0.17 -12.21 -3.91
C CYS A 75 -1.01 -11.73 -2.73
N ILE A 76 -1.53 -12.66 -1.93
CA ILE A 76 -2.38 -12.34 -0.76
C ILE A 76 -1.70 -11.31 0.15
N ARG A 77 -0.38 -11.42 0.33
CA ARG A 77 0.43 -10.57 1.20
C ARG A 77 0.48 -9.10 0.80
N ASN A 78 0.57 -8.78 -0.49
CA ASN A 78 0.78 -7.41 -0.97
C ASN A 78 -0.44 -6.83 -1.70
N THR A 79 -1.60 -7.48 -1.56
CA THR A 79 -2.83 -7.07 -2.24
C THR A 79 -3.89 -6.64 -1.23
N PHE A 80 -4.51 -5.49 -1.50
CA PHE A 80 -5.51 -4.86 -0.64
C PHE A 80 -6.76 -4.49 -1.43
N ARG A 81 -7.86 -4.24 -0.73
CA ARG A 81 -9.08 -3.64 -1.28
C ARG A 81 -9.55 -2.49 -0.42
N PHE A 82 -10.23 -1.53 -1.04
CA PHE A 82 -10.88 -0.44 -0.32
C PHE A 82 -12.32 -0.83 0.02
N LYS A 83 -12.76 -0.55 1.24
CA LYS A 83 -14.14 -0.72 1.70
C LYS A 83 -14.69 0.60 2.21
N GLY A 84 -15.96 0.88 1.92
CA GLY A 84 -16.66 2.05 2.47
C GLY A 84 -16.89 1.91 3.98
N CYS A 85 -16.79 3.03 4.72
CA CYS A 85 -16.92 2.99 6.18
C CYS A 85 -18.35 2.91 6.71
N GLU A 86 -19.34 3.43 5.96
CA GLU A 86 -20.74 3.55 6.43
C GLU A 86 -21.67 2.55 5.75
N ARG A 87 -21.52 2.38 4.43
CA ARG A 87 -22.31 1.48 3.61
C ARG A 87 -21.41 0.68 2.69
N ASN A 88 -21.94 -0.41 2.17
CA ASN A 88 -21.27 -1.08 1.08
C ASN A 88 -21.28 -0.17 -0.16
N LYS A 89 -20.08 0.17 -0.63
CA LYS A 89 -19.83 0.99 -1.82
C LYS A 89 -19.20 0.17 -2.96
N ASP A 90 -19.23 -1.17 -2.87
CA ASP A 90 -18.59 -2.05 -3.86
C ASP A 90 -18.92 -1.63 -5.30
N GLU A 91 -17.90 -1.61 -6.16
CA GLU A 91 -17.96 -1.15 -7.56
C GLU A 91 -18.18 0.36 -7.78
N GLU A 92 -18.41 1.15 -6.73
CA GLU A 92 -18.36 2.62 -6.82
C GLU A 92 -16.90 3.10 -6.86
N CYS A 93 -16.67 4.29 -7.41
CA CYS A 93 -15.35 4.89 -7.43
C CYS A 93 -14.92 5.36 -6.03
N VAL A 94 -13.64 5.18 -5.71
CA VAL A 94 -13.00 5.79 -4.54
C VAL A 94 -12.69 7.24 -4.87
N ASN A 95 -13.22 8.15 -4.07
CA ASN A 95 -13.05 9.58 -4.26
C ASN A 95 -11.94 10.12 -3.35
N TYR A 96 -11.28 11.20 -3.77
CA TYR A 96 -10.42 11.96 -2.87
C TYR A 96 -11.24 12.53 -1.71
N GLY A 97 -10.69 12.47 -0.50
CA GLY A 97 -11.30 13.01 0.72
C GLY A 97 -12.28 12.07 1.44
N ASP A 98 -12.79 11.03 0.77
CA ASP A 98 -13.66 10.02 1.39
C ASP A 98 -12.89 9.18 2.43
N ASP A 99 -13.55 8.90 3.56
CA ASP A 99 -13.06 7.92 4.53
C ASP A 99 -13.29 6.49 4.01
N VAL A 100 -12.22 5.70 4.00
CA VAL A 100 -12.24 4.29 3.59
C VAL A 100 -11.52 3.42 4.60
N TYR A 101 -11.88 2.14 4.63
CA TYR A 101 -11.07 1.10 5.22
C TYR A 101 -10.19 0.45 4.15
N ILE A 102 -8.95 0.11 4.51
CA ILE A 102 -8.03 -0.65 3.67
C ILE A 102 -7.97 -2.07 4.21
N GLU A 103 -8.51 -3.03 3.46
CA GLU A 103 -8.62 -4.43 3.83
C GLU A 103 -7.56 -5.26 3.08
N ILE A 104 -6.87 -6.18 3.76
CA ILE A 104 -5.99 -7.13 3.08
C ILE A 104 -6.81 -8.20 2.33
N CYS A 105 -6.34 -8.62 1.16
CA CYS A 105 -7.11 -9.47 0.23
C CYS A 105 -7.74 -10.72 0.87
N GLN A 106 -7.01 -11.38 1.77
CA GLN A 106 -7.48 -12.60 2.42
C GLN A 106 -6.86 -12.77 3.81
N SER A 107 -7.69 -13.21 4.75
CA SER A 107 -7.32 -13.65 6.10
C SER A 107 -7.69 -15.13 6.29
N GLY A 108 -7.21 -15.77 7.37
CA GLY A 108 -7.38 -17.21 7.59
C GLY A 108 -8.75 -17.64 8.12
N ILE A 109 -9.49 -16.75 8.79
CA ILE A 109 -10.67 -17.10 9.61
C ILE A 109 -11.97 -16.56 9.00
N CYS A 110 -11.99 -16.26 7.69
CA CYS A 110 -13.12 -15.59 7.01
C CYS A 110 -13.53 -14.24 7.65
N THR A 111 -12.71 -13.67 8.53
CA THR A 111 -12.92 -12.35 9.15
C THR A 111 -12.02 -11.34 8.44
N PRO A 112 -12.56 -10.28 7.82
CA PRO A 112 -11.75 -9.29 7.13
C PRO A 112 -10.75 -8.64 8.09
N LEU A 113 -9.55 -8.37 7.59
CA LEU A 113 -8.50 -7.69 8.34
C LEU A 113 -8.23 -6.33 7.69
N TYR A 114 -8.35 -5.28 8.49
CA TYR A 114 -8.16 -3.89 8.07
C TYR A 114 -6.86 -3.32 8.61
N ILE A 115 -6.28 -2.36 7.91
CA ILE A 115 -5.16 -1.59 8.43
C ILE A 115 -5.67 -0.67 9.55
N GLN A 116 -4.99 -0.69 10.68
CA GLN A 116 -5.23 0.20 11.81
C GLN A 116 -3.93 0.91 12.21
N CYS A 117 -4.01 2.21 12.48
CA CYS A 117 -2.94 2.98 13.11
C CYS A 117 -3.43 3.45 14.48
N GLU A 118 -3.07 2.74 15.55
CA GLU A 118 -3.40 3.19 16.90
C GLU A 118 -2.66 4.48 17.27
N ASN A 119 -3.25 5.26 18.18
CA ASN A 119 -2.61 6.44 18.72
C ASN A 119 -1.41 6.08 19.60
N ALA A 120 -0.51 7.04 19.77
CA ALA A 120 0.61 6.86 20.67
C ALA A 120 0.08 6.68 22.12
N THR A 121 0.42 5.56 22.73
CA THR A 121 0.31 5.30 24.17
C THR A 121 1.56 5.81 24.88
N TYR A 122 1.60 5.76 26.22
CA TYR A 122 2.82 6.10 26.96
C TYR A 122 4.03 5.25 26.54
N ASP A 123 3.81 4.01 26.11
CA ASP A 123 4.87 3.06 25.77
C ASP A 123 5.54 3.32 24.41
N ASN A 124 4.89 4.06 23.52
CA ASN A 124 5.39 4.42 22.19
C ASN A 124 5.40 5.96 21.99
N PHE A 125 5.38 6.70 23.09
CA PHE A 125 5.39 8.15 23.08
C PHE A 125 6.68 8.68 22.42
N GLY A 126 6.52 9.48 21.38
CA GLY A 126 7.65 10.01 20.60
C GLY A 126 8.13 9.11 19.46
N SER A 127 7.60 7.89 19.31
CA SER A 127 7.88 7.07 18.14
C SER A 127 6.88 7.33 17.01
N HIS A 128 7.22 6.86 15.81
CA HIS A 128 6.27 6.81 14.71
C HIS A 128 5.20 5.76 15.00
N LEU A 129 3.96 6.02 14.56
CA LEU A 129 2.86 5.08 14.75
C LEU A 129 3.08 3.90 13.81
N VAL A 130 2.90 2.67 14.29
CA VAL A 130 3.13 1.48 13.48
C VAL A 130 1.78 0.88 13.07
N PRO A 131 1.48 0.80 11.76
CA PRO A 131 0.27 0.18 11.27
C PRO A 131 0.31 -1.34 11.47
N HIS A 132 -0.85 -1.91 11.82
CA HIS A 132 -1.04 -3.35 11.94
C HIS A 132 -2.43 -3.73 11.42
N LEU A 133 -2.66 -5.04 11.26
CA LEU A 133 -3.92 -5.61 10.79
C LEU A 133 -4.87 -5.88 11.96
N THR A 134 -6.14 -5.50 11.82
CA THR A 134 -7.17 -5.70 12.84
C THR A 134 -8.47 -6.29 12.30
N GLN A 135 -9.19 -7.04 13.13
CA GLN A 135 -10.53 -7.58 12.79
C GLN A 135 -11.66 -6.62 13.19
N SER A 136 -11.35 -5.58 13.96
CA SER A 136 -12.31 -4.67 14.56
C SER A 136 -12.20 -3.28 13.90
N PRO A 137 -12.88 -3.04 12.77
CA PRO A 137 -12.81 -1.74 12.10
C PRO A 137 -13.43 -0.65 12.96
N ASP A 138 -12.66 0.41 13.22
CA ASP A 138 -13.05 1.56 14.01
C ASP A 138 -12.55 2.88 13.40
N LEU A 139 -12.61 3.97 14.16
CA LEU A 139 -12.07 5.29 13.80
C LEU A 139 -10.59 5.22 13.37
N TYR A 140 -9.77 4.36 14.00
CA TYR A 140 -8.33 4.23 13.76
C TYR A 140 -8.00 3.37 12.54
N CYS A 141 -9.03 2.81 11.89
CA CYS A 141 -8.91 2.09 10.63
C CYS A 141 -9.21 2.98 9.41
N ARG A 142 -9.61 4.24 9.62
CA ARG A 142 -10.07 5.13 8.55
C ARG A 142 -8.90 5.86 7.91
N PHE A 143 -8.84 5.77 6.58
CA PHE A 143 -7.87 6.47 5.76
C PHE A 143 -8.58 7.29 4.68
N LYS A 144 -7.94 8.37 4.26
CA LYS A 144 -8.36 9.20 3.12
C LYS A 144 -7.31 9.17 2.04
N MET A 145 -7.75 9.10 0.79
CA MET A 145 -6.86 9.36 -0.34
C MET A 145 -6.89 10.85 -0.58
N LEU A 146 -5.71 11.45 -0.70
CA LEU A 146 -5.54 12.86 -1.02
C LEU A 146 -4.66 13.02 -2.25
N HIS A 147 -4.90 14.08 -3.01
CA HIS A 147 -4.01 14.44 -4.09
C HIS A 147 -2.58 14.69 -3.57
N TRP A 148 -1.58 14.18 -4.28
CA TRP A 148 -0.18 14.24 -3.84
C TRP A 148 0.33 15.67 -3.68
N LEU A 149 -0.05 16.54 -4.62
CA LEU A 149 0.18 17.98 -4.52
C LEU A 149 -0.84 18.65 -3.60
N PRO A 150 -0.40 19.32 -2.51
CA PRO A 150 -1.26 20.00 -1.56
C PRO A 150 -2.23 21.01 -2.18
N GLN A 151 -1.80 21.77 -3.19
CA GLN A 151 -2.60 22.85 -3.78
C GLN A 151 -3.85 22.36 -4.51
N TYR A 152 -3.87 21.11 -4.99
CA TYR A 152 -5.01 20.55 -5.70
C TYR A 152 -5.98 19.78 -4.78
N ARG A 153 -5.68 19.62 -3.49
CA ARG A 153 -6.50 18.80 -2.58
C ARG A 153 -7.93 19.33 -2.41
N PHE A 154 -8.09 20.65 -2.40
CA PHE A 154 -9.41 21.29 -2.32
C PHE A 154 -10.22 21.08 -3.62
N GLU A 155 -9.60 21.27 -4.77
CA GLU A 155 -10.27 21.16 -6.08
C GLU A 155 -10.63 19.72 -6.45
N THR A 156 -9.83 18.76 -5.99
CA THR A 156 -10.00 17.33 -6.27
C THR A 156 -10.91 16.63 -5.27
N GLU A 157 -11.30 17.27 -4.17
CA GLU A 157 -12.15 16.67 -3.15
C GLU A 157 -13.49 16.18 -3.75
N GLY A 158 -13.87 14.94 -3.44
CA GLY A 158 -15.07 14.30 -3.98
C GLY A 158 -14.93 13.76 -5.41
N SER A 159 -13.80 13.97 -6.10
CA SER A 159 -13.56 13.45 -7.44
C SER A 159 -12.89 12.06 -7.42
N CYS A 160 -13.20 11.24 -8.44
CA CYS A 160 -12.54 9.96 -8.67
C CYS A 160 -11.14 10.16 -9.25
N PHE A 161 -10.25 9.17 -9.05
CA PHE A 161 -8.90 9.23 -9.60
C PHE A 161 -8.50 7.93 -10.30
N ALA A 162 -7.64 8.07 -11.30
CA ALA A 162 -7.17 6.95 -12.08
C ALA A 162 -6.17 6.09 -11.30
N PRO A 163 -6.14 4.77 -11.51
CA PRO A 163 -5.07 3.91 -11.02
C PRO A 163 -3.69 4.41 -11.45
N ASP A 164 -2.65 4.01 -10.72
CA ASP A 164 -1.25 4.43 -10.92
C ASP A 164 -0.98 5.94 -10.74
N THR A 165 -2.00 6.73 -10.38
CA THR A 165 -1.83 8.13 -9.97
C THR A 165 -1.21 8.19 -8.57
N ARG A 166 -0.33 9.17 -8.35
CA ARG A 166 0.26 9.42 -7.03
C ARG A 166 -0.78 10.00 -6.08
N VAL A 167 -0.84 9.44 -4.87
CA VAL A 167 -1.74 9.85 -3.79
C VAL A 167 -0.99 9.90 -2.46
N ILE A 168 -1.49 10.70 -1.53
CA ILE A 168 -1.18 10.58 -0.10
C ILE A 168 -2.29 9.77 0.55
N ILE A 169 -1.89 8.81 1.37
CA ILE A 169 -2.83 8.01 2.17
C ILE A 169 -2.76 8.56 3.59
N LYS A 170 -3.78 9.32 3.99
CA LYS A 170 -3.83 10.00 5.29
C LYS A 170 -4.66 9.20 6.28
N HIS A 171 -4.09 8.88 7.43
CA HIS A 171 -4.81 8.28 8.54
C HIS A 171 -5.69 9.35 9.22
N THR A 172 -7.01 9.13 9.21
CA THR A 172 -8.00 10.15 9.60
C THR A 172 -7.87 10.55 11.07
N ALA A 173 -7.74 9.58 11.98
CA ALA A 173 -7.74 9.85 13.41
C ALA A 173 -6.49 10.63 13.87
N SER A 174 -5.32 10.26 13.37
CA SER A 174 -4.05 10.90 13.75
C SER A 174 -3.69 12.14 12.93
N GLY A 175 -4.30 12.30 11.75
CA GLY A 175 -3.91 13.30 10.76
C GLY A 175 -2.53 13.08 10.11
N ARG A 176 -1.86 11.96 10.40
CA ARG A 176 -0.55 11.57 9.82
C ARG A 176 -0.72 10.75 8.54
N ASN A 177 0.33 10.67 7.74
CA ASN A 177 0.31 9.96 6.47
C ASN A 177 0.94 8.56 6.60
N LEU A 178 0.44 7.59 5.83
CA LEU A 178 1.13 6.31 5.67
C LEU A 178 2.45 6.53 4.95
N ALA A 179 3.51 5.91 5.44
CA ALA A 179 4.88 6.18 5.01
C ALA A 179 5.72 4.92 4.92
N VAL A 180 6.65 4.90 3.98
CA VAL A 180 7.74 3.92 3.95
C VAL A 180 8.98 4.54 4.56
N GLU A 181 9.54 3.90 5.59
CA GLU A 181 10.79 4.33 6.21
C GLU A 181 11.98 3.74 5.46
N TYR A 182 12.44 4.45 4.43
CA TYR A 182 13.56 3.99 3.61
C TYR A 182 14.85 3.74 4.41
N ASN A 183 15.09 4.51 5.47
CA ASN A 183 16.29 4.34 6.30
C ASN A 183 16.19 3.17 7.29
N ASN A 184 15.03 2.52 7.39
CA ASN A 184 14.75 1.48 8.36
C ASN A 184 14.42 0.17 7.64
N TRP A 185 15.47 -0.52 7.19
CA TRP A 185 15.36 -1.85 6.62
C TRP A 185 15.42 -2.91 7.71
N ILE A 186 14.44 -3.79 7.71
CA ILE A 186 14.28 -4.88 8.65
C ILE A 186 14.44 -6.22 7.93
N PRO A 187 15.23 -7.16 8.50
CA PRO A 187 15.30 -8.51 7.97
C PRO A 187 14.00 -9.25 8.31
N THR A 188 13.32 -9.78 7.28
CA THR A 188 12.14 -10.62 7.45
C THR A 188 12.35 -11.97 6.76
N PHE A 189 11.42 -12.91 6.96
CA PHE A 189 11.46 -14.22 6.28
C PHE A 189 11.33 -14.12 4.75
N PHE A 190 10.86 -12.98 4.26
CA PHE A 190 10.70 -12.72 2.83
C PHE A 190 11.91 -11.99 2.24
N GLY A 191 12.89 -11.63 3.07
CA GLY A 191 14.06 -10.86 2.69
C GLY A 191 14.15 -9.52 3.42
N PRO A 192 15.08 -8.64 3.02
CA PRO A 192 15.16 -7.29 3.55
C PRO A 192 13.98 -6.44 3.05
N GLU A 193 13.26 -5.81 3.97
CA GLU A 193 12.07 -4.99 3.68
C GLU A 193 12.13 -3.69 4.47
N CYS A 194 11.42 -2.65 4.03
CA CYS A 194 11.35 -1.39 4.78
C CYS A 194 10.22 -1.44 5.81
N ALA A 195 10.46 -0.82 6.97
CA ALA A 195 9.41 -0.53 7.92
C ALA A 195 8.37 0.42 7.29
N VAL A 196 7.12 0.24 7.65
CA VAL A 196 6.00 1.13 7.28
C VAL A 196 5.48 1.77 8.54
N THR A 197 5.23 3.07 8.50
CA THR A 197 4.72 3.82 9.65
C THR A 197 3.61 4.81 9.23
N CYS A 198 2.89 5.32 10.21
CA CYS A 198 1.94 6.42 10.10
C CYS A 198 2.66 7.70 10.60
N HIS A 199 3.42 8.34 9.71
CA HIS A 199 4.20 9.55 9.96
C HIS A 199 4.21 10.47 8.73
N THR A 200 4.17 11.78 8.94
CA THR A 200 4.24 12.76 7.85
C THR A 200 5.66 13.29 7.72
N PHE A 201 6.41 12.73 6.76
CA PHE A 201 7.74 13.21 6.40
C PHE A 201 7.60 14.47 5.55
N GLN A 202 8.37 15.50 5.88
CA GLN A 202 8.32 16.79 5.20
C GLN A 202 9.72 17.31 4.89
N ASP A 203 9.84 18.00 3.77
CA ASP A 203 11.06 18.74 3.43
C ASP A 203 11.14 20.09 4.16
N SER A 204 12.19 20.87 3.88
CA SER A 204 12.38 22.22 4.42
C SER A 204 11.26 23.20 4.05
N HIS A 205 10.46 22.90 3.03
CA HIS A 205 9.31 23.68 2.58
C HIS A 205 7.98 23.18 3.14
N ARG A 206 8.01 22.21 4.08
CA ARG A 206 6.83 21.56 4.68
C ARG A 206 5.99 20.75 3.68
N MET A 207 6.59 20.37 2.56
CA MET A 207 5.95 19.53 1.54
C MET A 207 6.19 18.07 1.87
N GLU A 208 5.18 17.21 1.69
CA GLU A 208 5.38 15.78 1.91
C GLU A 208 6.43 15.20 0.97
N THR A 209 7.31 14.36 1.51
CA THR A 209 8.41 13.74 0.76
C THR A 209 7.98 12.42 0.11
N ALA A 210 8.89 11.79 -0.64
CA ALA A 210 8.66 10.55 -1.38
C ALA A 210 8.15 9.39 -0.51
N GLU A 211 8.54 9.36 0.78
CA GLU A 211 8.16 8.36 1.77
C GLU A 211 6.65 8.28 1.95
N ASN A 212 5.93 9.39 1.77
CA ASN A 212 4.48 9.46 1.90
C ASN A 212 3.71 9.26 0.60
N MET A 213 4.40 9.13 -0.53
CA MET A 213 3.77 9.03 -1.85
C MET A 213 3.50 7.57 -2.21
N TRP A 214 2.23 7.27 -2.49
CA TRP A 214 1.77 5.95 -2.90
C TRP A 214 1.12 6.01 -4.27
N GLN A 215 1.14 4.90 -5.00
CA GLN A 215 0.37 4.66 -6.21
C GLN A 215 -0.54 3.46 -5.99
N ILE A 216 -1.78 3.57 -6.43
CA ILE A 216 -2.76 2.48 -6.39
C ILE A 216 -2.64 1.69 -7.69
N CYS A 217 -1.92 0.58 -7.66
CA CYS A 217 -1.62 -0.20 -8.85
C CYS A 217 -2.70 -1.24 -9.13
N GLN A 218 -3.14 -1.31 -10.38
CA GLN A 218 -4.02 -2.34 -10.91
C GLN A 218 -3.25 -3.34 -11.79
N PHE A 219 -3.93 -4.36 -12.31
CA PHE A 219 -3.32 -5.25 -13.30
C PHE A 219 -2.99 -4.45 -14.57
N LYS A 220 -1.69 -4.30 -14.86
CA LYS A 220 -1.24 -3.81 -16.16
C LYS A 220 -1.07 -5.00 -17.09
N LYS A 221 -1.78 -4.97 -18.21
CA LYS A 221 -1.53 -5.92 -19.29
C LYS A 221 -0.17 -5.59 -19.88
N VAL A 222 0.81 -6.43 -19.61
CA VAL A 222 2.13 -6.33 -20.22
C VAL A 222 1.94 -6.42 -21.74
N ASP A 223 2.29 -5.35 -22.46
CA ASP A 223 2.23 -5.37 -23.90
C ASP A 223 3.34 -6.28 -24.44
N ARG A 224 2.97 -7.51 -24.81
CA ARG A 224 3.91 -8.48 -25.39
C ARG A 224 4.59 -7.93 -26.65
N ASN A 225 3.96 -6.99 -27.36
CA ASN A 225 4.57 -6.39 -28.53
C ASN A 225 5.75 -5.50 -28.14
N LEU A 226 5.70 -4.82 -26.99
CA LEU A 226 6.83 -4.05 -26.45
C LEU A 226 8.03 -4.97 -26.15
N TYR A 227 7.81 -6.14 -25.55
CA TYR A 227 8.88 -7.13 -25.35
C TYR A 227 9.43 -7.71 -26.65
N ILE A 228 8.57 -7.96 -27.64
CA ILE A 228 9.00 -8.41 -28.97
C ILE A 228 9.81 -7.32 -29.67
N ARG A 229 9.45 -6.05 -29.52
CA ARG A 229 10.18 -4.89 -30.07
C ARG A 229 11.52 -4.67 -29.35
N ALA A 230 11.55 -4.84 -28.03
CA ALA A 230 12.79 -4.82 -27.23
C ALA A 230 13.74 -5.94 -27.67
N ALA A 231 13.21 -7.16 -27.85
CA ALA A 231 13.99 -8.30 -28.34
C ALA A 231 14.47 -8.10 -29.81
N LYS A 232 13.80 -7.23 -30.58
CA LYS A 232 14.22 -6.81 -31.93
C LYS A 232 15.21 -5.64 -31.92
N GLY A 233 15.61 -5.12 -30.75
CA GLY A 233 16.59 -4.06 -30.61
C GLY A 233 16.06 -2.65 -30.87
N GLU A 234 14.75 -2.44 -30.77
CA GLU A 234 14.17 -1.10 -30.83
C GLU A 234 14.39 -0.36 -29.49
N ASP A 235 14.80 0.91 -29.55
CA ASP A 235 14.93 1.77 -28.37
C ASP A 235 13.55 2.02 -27.76
N ILE A 236 13.32 1.43 -26.59
CA ILE A 236 12.09 1.57 -25.82
C ILE A 236 12.41 2.35 -24.54
N PRO A 237 11.65 3.41 -24.21
CA PRO A 237 11.75 4.08 -22.92
C PRO A 237 11.65 3.09 -21.76
N ALA A 238 12.61 3.11 -20.83
CA ALA A 238 12.70 2.16 -19.71
C ALA A 238 11.41 2.08 -18.88
N GLU A 239 10.66 3.18 -18.81
CA GLU A 239 9.38 3.30 -18.10
C GLU A 239 8.24 2.41 -18.67
N LEU A 240 8.40 1.88 -19.89
CA LEU A 240 7.42 1.02 -20.55
C LEU A 240 7.71 -0.48 -20.42
N VAL A 241 8.85 -0.84 -19.82
CA VAL A 241 9.31 -2.23 -19.70
C VAL A 241 9.11 -2.78 -18.28
N ASP A 242 9.01 -1.89 -17.27
CA ASP A 242 8.87 -2.18 -15.83
C ASP A 242 7.41 -2.23 -15.31
#